data_AF-A0A5R9HEP0-F1
#
_entry.id   AF-A0A5R9HEP0-F1
#
_cell.length_a   1.000
_cell.length_b   1.000
_cell.length_c   1.000
_cell.angle_alpha   90.00
_cell.angle_beta   90.00
_cell.angle_gamma   90.00
#
_symmetry.space_group_name_H-M   'P 1'
#
loop_
_entity.id
_entity.type
_entity.pdbx_description
1 polymer ?
#
loop_
_entity_poly.entity_id
_entity_poly.type
_entity_poly.pdbx_seq_one_letter_code
_entity_poly.pdbx_strand_id
1 'polypeptide(L)'
;MQNNKNLKQFKEAKAGVNLFYNLVENANSYNELLEILNNLSGYFLKIGNEKNNRVNKNIIVFTEYFRVEATKKRDIQTVVNNAKSKRLSFKKSYKDYIEDYLILSKRGYSSREIVAYSEKYFKIKVSKTTVNNIIKEHKGEN
;
A
#
# COMPACT_ATOMS: atom_id res chain seq x y z
N MET A 1 -2.64 -18.49 -36.04
CA MET A 1 -2.37 -18.73 -34.59
C MET A 1 -1.34 -17.77 -33.96
N GLN A 2 -0.30 -17.33 -34.68
CA GLN A 2 0.77 -16.46 -34.13
C GLN A 2 0.27 -15.10 -33.59
N ASN A 3 -0.69 -14.46 -34.26
CA ASN A 3 -1.23 -13.15 -33.85
C ASN A 3 -1.88 -13.17 -32.46
N ASN A 4 -2.67 -14.21 -32.15
CA ASN A 4 -3.33 -14.34 -30.85
C ASN A 4 -2.34 -14.54 -29.70
N LYS A 5 -1.22 -15.23 -29.95
CA LYS A 5 -0.15 -15.43 -28.96
C LYS A 5 0.58 -14.13 -28.63
N ASN A 6 0.89 -13.34 -29.66
CA ASN A 6 1.54 -12.03 -29.49
C ASN A 6 0.62 -11.03 -28.77
N LEU A 7 -0.68 -11.03 -29.11
CA LEU A 7 -1.70 -10.23 -28.42
C LEU A 7 -1.85 -10.60 -26.94
N LYS A 8 -1.83 -11.90 -26.60
CA LYS A 8 -1.87 -12.36 -25.21
C LYS A 8 -0.62 -11.92 -24.44
N GLN A 9 0.57 -12.13 -25.00
CA GLN A 9 1.83 -11.70 -24.39
C GLN A 9 1.87 -10.18 -24.17
N PHE A 10 1.38 -9.40 -25.13
CA PHE A 10 1.29 -7.95 -24.99
C PHE A 10 0.36 -7.54 -23.83
N LYS A 11 -0.83 -8.15 -23.71
CA LYS A 11 -1.75 -7.90 -22.60
C LYS A 11 -1.14 -8.25 -21.23
N GLU A 12 -0.49 -9.41 -21.14
CA GLU A 12 0.17 -9.85 -19.90
C GLU A 12 1.35 -8.96 -19.52
N ALA A 13 2.17 -8.53 -20.50
CA ALA A 13 3.25 -7.59 -20.26
C ALA A 13 2.72 -6.24 -19.77
N LYS A 14 1.64 -5.71 -20.37
CA LYS A 14 1.00 -4.47 -19.90
C LYS A 14 0.49 -4.60 -18.46
N ALA A 15 -0.07 -5.75 -18.11
CA ALA A 15 -0.49 -6.04 -16.74
C ALA A 15 0.71 -6.13 -15.77
N GLY A 16 1.84 -6.68 -16.20
CA GLY A 16 3.09 -6.71 -15.44
C GLY A 16 3.67 -5.33 -15.16
N VAL A 17 3.66 -4.44 -16.16
CA VAL A 17 4.07 -3.04 -16.01
C VAL A 17 3.19 -2.33 -14.99
N ASN A 18 1.87 -2.46 -15.10
CA ASN A 18 0.93 -1.85 -14.14
C ASN A 18 1.11 -2.41 -12.72
N LEU A 19 1.36 -3.72 -12.59
CA LEU A 19 1.62 -4.35 -11.30
C LEU A 19 2.88 -3.77 -10.64
N PHE A 20 3.95 -3.62 -11.41
CA PHE A 20 5.21 -3.05 -10.94
C PHE A 20 5.05 -1.57 -10.56
N TYR A 21 4.40 -0.77 -11.40
CA TYR A 21 4.10 0.63 -11.13
C TYR A 21 3.37 0.79 -9.79
N ASN A 22 2.29 0.02 -9.58
CA ASN A 22 1.54 0.07 -8.32
C ASN A 22 2.39 -0.33 -7.11
N LEU A 23 3.30 -1.29 -7.24
CA LEU A 23 4.18 -1.67 -6.13
C LEU A 23 5.15 -0.55 -5.77
N VAL A 24 5.75 0.09 -6.79
CA VAL A 24 6.66 1.23 -6.60
C VAL A 24 5.93 2.43 -5.99
N GLU A 25 4.74 2.77 -6.49
CA GLU A 25 3.94 3.89 -5.99
C GLU A 25 3.52 3.71 -4.52
N ASN A 26 3.29 2.47 -4.08
CA ASN A 26 2.87 2.15 -2.72
C ASN A 26 4.03 1.83 -1.77
N ALA A 27 5.29 1.86 -2.22
CA ALA A 27 6.44 1.62 -1.36
C ALA A 27 6.62 2.80 -0.38
N ASN A 28 6.73 2.51 0.91
CA ASN A 28 6.81 3.54 1.96
C ASN A 28 8.20 3.65 2.59
N SER A 29 9.17 2.86 2.11
CA SER A 29 10.54 2.90 2.59
C SER A 29 11.55 2.58 1.49
N TYR A 30 12.79 3.06 1.69
CA TYR A 30 13.91 2.77 0.79
C TYR A 30 14.15 1.26 0.64
N ASN A 31 14.10 0.51 1.75
CA ASN A 31 14.35 -0.94 1.74
C ASN A 31 13.26 -1.69 0.98
N GLU A 32 12.00 -1.31 1.14
CA GLU A 32 10.87 -1.88 0.40
C GLU A 32 10.98 -1.59 -1.11
N LEU A 33 11.33 -0.35 -1.47
CA LEU A 33 11.57 0.01 -2.86
C LEU A 33 12.75 -0.77 -3.45
N LEU A 34 13.86 -0.91 -2.71
CA LEU A 34 15.04 -1.68 -3.12
C LEU A 34 14.68 -3.15 -3.36
N GLU A 35 13.86 -3.75 -2.50
CA GLU A 35 13.39 -5.13 -2.67
C GLU A 35 12.54 -5.30 -3.94
N ILE A 36 11.61 -4.37 -4.19
CA ILE A 36 10.76 -4.37 -5.41
C ILE A 36 11.63 -4.28 -6.67
N LEU A 37 12.64 -3.40 -6.68
CA LEU A 37 13.55 -3.20 -7.81
C LEU A 37 14.48 -4.41 -8.03
N ASN A 38 14.99 -4.99 -6.95
CA ASN A 38 15.84 -6.19 -7.02
C ASN A 38 15.06 -7.40 -7.54
N ASN A 39 13.80 -7.55 -7.12
CA ASN A 39 12.94 -8.61 -7.65
C ASN A 39 12.76 -8.48 -9.16
N LEU A 40 12.39 -7.30 -9.67
CA LEU A 40 12.23 -7.09 -11.12
C LEU A 40 13.55 -7.32 -11.88
N SER A 41 14.66 -6.80 -11.35
CA SER A 41 16.01 -7.01 -11.92
C SER A 41 16.38 -8.49 -12.04
N GLY A 42 15.99 -9.31 -11.06
CA GLY A 42 16.16 -10.76 -11.10
C GLY A 42 15.50 -11.42 -12.32
N TYR A 43 14.30 -10.97 -12.72
CA TYR A 43 13.64 -11.47 -13.93
C TYR A 43 14.34 -11.03 -15.22
N PHE A 44 14.85 -9.79 -15.26
CA PHE A 44 15.66 -9.31 -16.38
C PHE A 44 16.94 -10.13 -16.55
N LEU A 45 17.65 -10.41 -15.45
CA LEU A 45 18.86 -11.23 -15.47
C LEU A 45 18.57 -12.67 -15.91
N LYS A 46 17.52 -13.29 -15.36
CA LYS A 46 17.11 -14.65 -15.74
C LYS A 46 16.81 -14.76 -17.24
N ILE A 47 16.00 -13.86 -17.78
CA ILE A 47 15.61 -13.88 -19.19
C ILE A 47 16.76 -13.43 -20.11
N GLY A 48 17.61 -12.52 -19.63
CA GLY A 48 18.87 -12.16 -20.28
C GLY A 48 19.76 -13.39 -20.49
N ASN A 49 19.92 -14.21 -19.46
CA ASN A 49 20.75 -15.43 -19.50
C ASN A 49 20.12 -16.56 -20.33
N GLU A 50 18.79 -16.75 -20.25
CA GLU A 50 18.10 -17.88 -20.90
C GLU A 50 17.71 -17.63 -22.37
N LYS A 51 17.59 -16.38 -22.82
CA LYS A 51 16.95 -16.03 -24.11
C LYS A 51 17.71 -15.00 -24.92
N ASN A 52 19.04 -15.14 -25.03
CA ASN A 52 19.92 -14.11 -25.60
C ASN A 52 19.58 -13.64 -27.03
N ASN A 53 18.85 -14.43 -27.84
CA ASN A 53 18.51 -14.12 -29.24
C ASN A 53 17.03 -13.77 -29.52
N ARG A 54 16.23 -13.34 -28.53
CA ARG A 54 14.82 -12.92 -28.78
C ARG A 54 14.66 -11.41 -28.89
N VAL A 55 13.90 -10.94 -29.87
CA VAL A 55 13.65 -9.50 -30.15
C VAL A 55 12.79 -8.81 -29.07
N ASN A 56 12.04 -9.58 -28.25
CA ASN A 56 11.04 -9.06 -27.31
C ASN A 56 11.37 -9.35 -25.82
N LYS A 57 12.64 -9.33 -25.41
CA LYS A 57 13.07 -9.73 -24.04
C LYS A 57 12.27 -9.01 -22.95
N ASN A 58 12.10 -7.71 -23.06
CA ASN A 58 11.41 -6.90 -22.04
C ASN A 58 9.91 -7.26 -21.91
N ILE A 59 9.24 -7.55 -23.02
CA ILE A 59 7.85 -8.02 -23.02
C ILE A 59 7.76 -9.37 -22.32
N ILE A 60 8.72 -10.27 -22.57
CA ILE A 60 8.78 -11.58 -21.92
C ILE A 60 9.04 -11.40 -20.42
N VAL A 61 9.90 -10.47 -20.02
CA VAL A 61 10.18 -10.16 -18.61
C VAL A 61 8.90 -9.74 -17.89
N PHE A 62 8.18 -8.74 -18.39
CA PHE A 62 6.96 -8.29 -17.75
C PHE A 62 5.84 -9.35 -17.80
N THR A 63 5.83 -10.21 -18.82
CA THR A 63 4.89 -11.33 -18.90
C THR A 63 5.18 -12.38 -17.80
N GLU A 64 6.42 -12.80 -17.64
CA GLU A 64 6.83 -13.77 -16.61
C GLU A 64 6.68 -13.17 -15.20
N TYR A 65 7.11 -11.92 -15.01
CA TYR A 65 6.90 -11.16 -13.78
C TYR A 65 5.41 -11.11 -13.41
N PHE A 66 4.54 -10.72 -14.35
CA PHE A 66 3.10 -10.72 -14.12
C PHE A 66 2.59 -12.10 -13.75
N ARG A 67 2.97 -13.14 -14.49
CA ARG A 67 2.48 -14.50 -14.23
C ARG A 67 2.81 -14.95 -12.83
N VAL A 68 4.07 -14.82 -12.41
CA VAL A 68 4.55 -15.30 -11.09
C VAL A 68 4.03 -14.43 -9.95
N GLU A 69 4.14 -13.11 -10.06
CA GLU A 69 3.71 -12.20 -9.00
C GLU A 69 2.18 -12.10 -8.88
N ALA A 70 1.44 -12.28 -9.99
CA ALA A 70 -0.01 -12.41 -9.92
C ALA A 70 -0.44 -13.73 -9.28
N THR A 71 0.28 -14.84 -9.46
CA THR A 71 -0.02 -16.07 -8.68
C THR A 71 0.28 -15.89 -7.22
N LYS A 72 1.38 -15.23 -6.84
CA LYS A 72 1.68 -14.90 -5.44
C LYS A 72 0.59 -14.03 -4.81
N LYS A 73 0.02 -13.08 -5.55
CA LYS A 73 -1.14 -12.29 -5.08
C LYS A 73 -2.47 -13.06 -5.07
N ARG A 74 -2.57 -14.19 -5.77
CA ARG A 74 -3.75 -15.08 -5.79
C ARG A 74 -3.66 -16.24 -4.80
N ASP A 75 -2.51 -16.42 -4.17
CA ASP A 75 -2.36 -17.33 -3.05
C ASP A 75 -3.36 -16.93 -1.95
N ILE A 76 -4.18 -17.90 -1.53
CA ILE A 76 -5.31 -17.67 -0.62
C ILE A 76 -4.81 -17.04 0.68
N GLN A 77 -3.64 -17.46 1.16
CA GLN A 77 -3.05 -16.92 2.37
C GLN A 77 -2.64 -15.45 2.20
N THR A 78 -2.05 -15.11 1.05
CA THR A 78 -1.68 -13.73 0.70
C THR A 78 -2.89 -12.82 0.46
N VAL A 79 -3.97 -13.34 -0.15
CA VAL A 79 -5.25 -12.62 -0.31
C VAL A 79 -5.89 -12.36 1.07
N VAL A 80 -5.91 -13.37 1.94
CA VAL A 80 -6.43 -13.25 3.31
C VAL A 80 -5.59 -12.29 4.13
N ASN A 81 -4.26 -12.33 4.02
CA ASN A 81 -3.37 -11.42 4.72
C ASN A 81 -3.52 -9.98 4.20
N ASN A 82 -3.60 -9.76 2.89
CA ASN A 82 -3.85 -8.43 2.33
C ASN A 82 -5.26 -7.92 2.65
N ALA A 83 -6.27 -8.79 2.69
CA ALA A 83 -7.62 -8.43 3.12
C ALA A 83 -7.65 -8.10 4.63
N LYS A 84 -6.92 -8.83 5.47
CA LYS A 84 -6.74 -8.54 6.90
C LYS A 84 -5.96 -7.24 7.12
N SER A 85 -4.84 -7.03 6.43
CA SER A 85 -4.03 -5.82 6.49
C SER A 85 -4.78 -4.59 5.98
N LYS A 86 -5.57 -4.72 4.90
CA LYS A 86 -6.52 -3.68 4.48
C LYS A 86 -7.60 -3.46 5.55
N ARG A 87 -8.20 -4.51 6.11
CA ARG A 87 -9.18 -4.37 7.21
C ARG A 87 -8.58 -3.68 8.44
N LEU A 88 -7.31 -3.93 8.75
CA LEU A 88 -6.58 -3.30 9.85
C LEU A 88 -6.23 -1.85 9.51
N SER A 89 -5.84 -1.53 8.28
CA SER A 89 -5.62 -0.15 7.82
C SER A 89 -6.91 0.68 7.68
N PHE A 90 -8.06 0.02 7.51
CA PHE A 90 -9.39 0.64 7.55
C PHE A 90 -9.97 0.79 8.97
N LYS A 91 -9.38 0.14 10.00
CA LYS A 91 -9.76 0.37 11.41
C LYS A 91 -8.98 1.57 11.96
N LYS A 92 -9.25 2.74 11.39
CA LYS A 92 -8.88 4.01 12.01
C LYS A 92 -9.51 4.04 13.41
N SER A 93 -8.68 4.25 14.42
CA SER A 93 -9.09 4.43 15.81
C SER A 93 -8.84 5.89 16.21
N TYR A 94 -9.43 6.33 17.31
CA TYR A 94 -9.13 7.66 17.86
C TYR A 94 -7.63 7.81 18.21
N LYS A 95 -6.93 6.69 18.45
CA LYS A 95 -5.49 6.66 18.76
C LYS A 95 -4.63 7.16 17.60
N ASP A 96 -5.09 6.95 16.36
CA ASP A 96 -4.35 7.38 15.16
C ASP A 96 -4.45 8.89 14.92
N TYR A 97 -5.31 9.59 15.68
CA TYR A 97 -5.61 11.02 15.56
C TYR A 97 -5.22 11.82 16.81
N ILE A 98 -4.42 11.24 17.71
CA ILE A 98 -3.99 11.91 18.94
C ILE A 98 -3.25 13.22 18.62
N GLU A 99 -2.32 13.21 17.67
CA GLU A 99 -1.58 14.41 17.27
C GLU A 99 -2.51 15.51 16.73
N ASP A 100 -3.48 15.16 15.90
CA ASP A 100 -4.50 16.09 15.40
C ASP A 100 -5.32 16.70 16.54
N TYR A 101 -5.72 15.90 17.54
CA TYR A 101 -6.44 16.40 18.71
C TYR A 101 -5.61 17.39 19.52
N LEU A 102 -4.30 17.14 19.68
CA LEU A 102 -3.39 18.06 20.37
C LEU A 102 -3.20 19.37 19.59
N ILE A 103 -3.08 19.30 18.26
CA ILE A 103 -2.98 20.49 17.40
C ILE A 103 -4.25 21.34 17.52
N LEU A 104 -5.43 20.72 17.45
CA LEU A 104 -6.71 21.43 17.61
C LEU A 104 -6.83 22.07 18.99
N SER A 105 -6.41 21.37 20.05
CA SER A 105 -6.40 21.93 21.41
C SER A 105 -5.45 23.13 21.53
N LYS A 106 -4.25 23.05 20.95
CA LYS A 106 -3.29 24.18 20.91
C LYS A 106 -3.85 25.39 20.15
N ARG A 107 -4.74 25.17 19.18
CA ARG A 107 -5.46 26.22 18.45
C ARG A 107 -6.68 26.78 19.19
N GLY A 108 -6.92 26.36 20.44
CA GLY A 108 -7.99 26.87 21.28
C GLY A 108 -9.33 26.13 21.17
N TYR A 109 -9.39 25.02 20.43
CA TYR A 109 -10.62 24.23 20.33
C TYR A 109 -10.92 23.52 21.66
N SER A 110 -12.17 23.59 22.10
CA SER A 110 -12.66 22.84 23.25
C SER A 110 -12.78 21.36 22.93
N SER A 111 -12.72 20.50 23.95
CA SER A 111 -12.83 19.05 23.76
C SER A 111 -14.16 18.60 23.12
N ARG A 112 -15.24 19.39 23.26
CA ARG A 112 -16.50 19.12 22.55
C ARG A 112 -16.36 19.37 21.04
N GLU A 113 -15.69 20.44 20.66
CA GLU A 113 -15.45 20.77 19.25
C GLU A 113 -14.50 19.77 18.60
N ILE A 114 -13.50 19.28 19.34
CA ILE A 114 -12.59 18.23 18.86
C ILE A 114 -13.34 16.91 18.63
N VAL A 115 -14.27 16.53 19.51
CA VAL A 115 -15.14 15.36 19.31
C VAL A 115 -15.98 15.53 18.03
N ALA A 116 -16.63 16.68 17.88
CA ALA A 116 -17.44 16.97 16.70
C ALA A 116 -16.59 16.96 15.41
N TYR A 117 -15.36 17.47 15.47
CA TYR A 117 -14.40 17.44 14.37
C TYR A 117 -14.00 16.01 14.00
N SER A 118 -13.70 15.18 15.00
CA SER A 118 -13.36 13.76 14.84
C SER A 118 -14.48 12.97 14.14
N GLU A 119 -15.73 13.16 14.58
CA GLU A 119 -16.86 12.46 13.97
C GLU A 119 -17.15 12.97 12.56
N LYS A 120 -17.05 14.27 12.32
CA LYS A 120 -17.35 14.89 11.03
C LYS A 120 -16.30 14.60 9.96
N TYR A 121 -15.02 14.78 10.27
CA TYR A 121 -13.92 14.75 9.31
C TYR A 121 -13.12 13.44 9.33
N PHE A 122 -12.89 12.86 10.51
CA PHE A 122 -12.16 11.58 10.63
C PHE A 122 -13.09 10.36 10.58
N LYS A 123 -14.41 10.58 10.70
CA LYS A 123 -15.42 9.51 10.81
C LYS A 123 -15.16 8.59 12.00
N ILE A 124 -14.56 9.12 13.07
CA ILE A 124 -14.26 8.41 14.31
C ILE A 124 -15.11 8.95 15.45
N LYS A 125 -15.89 8.06 16.07
CA LYS A 125 -16.60 8.34 17.32
C LYS A 125 -15.63 8.22 18.49
N VAL A 126 -15.46 9.31 19.22
CA VAL A 126 -14.62 9.40 20.42
C VAL A 126 -15.36 10.18 21.49
N SER A 127 -15.24 9.77 22.76
CA SER A 127 -15.92 10.47 23.86
C SER A 127 -15.16 11.75 24.25
N LYS A 128 -15.89 12.75 24.77
CA LYS A 128 -15.28 13.96 25.34
C LYS A 128 -14.27 13.63 26.44
N THR A 129 -14.58 12.64 27.27
CA THR A 129 -13.72 12.19 28.37
C THR A 129 -12.40 11.64 27.83
N THR A 130 -12.45 10.85 26.75
CA THR A 130 -11.25 10.33 26.07
C THR A 130 -10.38 11.47 25.53
N VAL A 131 -10.98 12.44 24.82
CA VAL A 131 -10.24 13.61 24.32
C VAL A 131 -9.64 14.43 25.46
N ASN A 132 -10.37 14.64 26.55
CA ASN A 132 -9.87 15.32 27.74
C ASN A 132 -8.65 14.62 28.34
N ASN A 133 -8.71 13.30 28.51
CA ASN A 133 -7.60 12.52 29.08
C ASN A 133 -6.37 12.62 28.19
N ILE A 134 -6.53 12.49 26.87
CA ILE A 134 -5.42 12.66 25.90
C ILE A 134 -4.75 14.03 26.08
N ILE A 135 -5.55 15.10 26.14
CA ILE A 135 -5.03 16.47 26.28
C ILE A 135 -4.34 16.67 27.63
N LYS A 136 -4.90 16.14 28.73
CA LYS A 136 -4.32 16.24 30.08
C LYS A 136 -2.99 15.48 30.20
N GLU A 137 -2.98 14.21 29.76
CA GLU A 137 -1.79 13.36 29.75
C GLU A 137 -0.62 14.02 29.01
N HIS A 138 -0.90 14.71 27.89
CA HIS A 138 0.13 15.37 27.09
C HIS A 138 0.49 16.78 27.57
N LYS A 139 -0.33 17.41 28.42
CA LYS A 139 0.00 18.70 29.06
C LYS A 139 0.76 18.54 30.38
N GLY A 140 0.92 17.31 30.88
CA GLY A 140 1.56 17.05 32.18
C GLY A 140 0.71 17.50 33.37
N GLU A 141 -0.60 17.69 33.17
CA GLU A 141 -1.55 18.07 34.22
C GLU A 141 -2.17 16.77 34.81
N ASN A 142 -1.47 16.16 35.77
CA ASN A 142 -2.03 15.11 36.63
C ASN A 142 -2.80 15.74 37.80
#